data_AF-A0A078M2T5-F1
#
_entry.id   AF-A0A078M2T5-F1
#
_cell.length_a   1.000
_cell.length_b   1.000
_cell.length_c   1.000
_cell.angle_alpha   90.00
_cell.angle_beta   90.00
_cell.angle_gamma   90.00
#
_symmetry.space_group_name_H-M   'P 1'
#
loop_
_entity.id
_entity.type
_entity.pdbx_description
1 polymer ?
#
loop_
_entity_poly.entity_id
_entity_poly.type
_entity_poly.pdbx_seq_one_letter_code
_entity_poly.pdbx_strand_id
1 'polypeptide(L)'
;MSDNKKRSRGVKVDGQPRYIERNPEPNSKGTKHIYWLIPVLVVFLIVPLLIFHLGSGGGSDTAEEETATEETADSGEESGEEGGGEETASSGDVDAEGIARDNCASCHGQDFSGAMGPALAGTSLAEDEFTSIVRDGQGSMPAFSADQIADEELTALYQFFTE
;
A
#
# COMPACT_ATOMS: atom_id res chain seq x y z
N MET A 1 14.29 -39.22 17.13
CA MET A 1 13.70 -40.07 16.07
C MET A 1 12.29 -39.56 15.80
N SER A 2 11.82 -39.17 14.62
CA SER A 2 12.41 -39.02 13.30
C SER A 2 11.42 -38.16 12.50
N ASP A 3 11.94 -37.18 11.77
CA ASP A 3 11.26 -36.47 10.70
C ASP A 3 10.77 -37.44 9.62
N ASN A 4 9.52 -37.26 9.15
CA ASN A 4 9.08 -37.91 7.92
C ASN A 4 8.05 -37.07 7.15
N LYS A 5 8.48 -35.90 6.66
CA LYS A 5 7.74 -35.17 5.62
C LYS A 5 8.05 -35.85 4.28
N LYS A 6 7.17 -36.74 3.83
CA LYS A 6 7.26 -37.41 2.53
C LYS A 6 7.29 -36.36 1.40
N ARG A 7 8.46 -36.12 0.80
CA ARG A 7 8.57 -35.38 -0.47
C ARG A 7 8.04 -36.24 -1.61
N SER A 8 7.24 -35.64 -2.48
CA SER A 8 6.67 -36.26 -3.67
C SER A 8 7.77 -36.71 -4.63
N ARG A 9 7.71 -37.97 -5.05
CA ARG A 9 8.67 -38.56 -6.00
C ARG A 9 8.47 -37.93 -7.37
N GLY A 10 9.38 -37.03 -7.76
CA GLY A 10 9.50 -36.55 -9.14
C GLY A 10 9.97 -37.66 -10.07
N VAL A 11 9.44 -37.67 -11.30
CA VAL A 11 9.90 -38.55 -12.39
C VAL A 11 11.26 -38.03 -12.87
N LYS A 12 12.28 -38.89 -12.83
CA LYS A 12 13.61 -38.57 -13.38
C LYS A 12 13.56 -38.79 -14.89
N VAL A 13 13.77 -37.72 -15.66
CA VAL A 13 14.01 -37.78 -17.11
C VAL A 13 15.52 -37.71 -17.29
N ASP A 14 16.09 -38.69 -17.98
CA ASP A 14 17.53 -38.89 -18.05
C ASP A 14 18.29 -37.68 -18.61
N GLY A 15 19.31 -37.21 -17.86
CA GLY A 15 20.42 -36.45 -18.43
C GLY A 15 20.41 -34.92 -18.32
N GLN A 16 19.47 -34.27 -17.61
CA GLN A 16 19.54 -32.82 -17.43
C GLN A 16 19.09 -32.38 -16.02
N PRO A 17 19.92 -31.67 -15.21
CA PRO A 17 19.55 -31.19 -13.89
C PRO A 17 18.70 -29.91 -13.98
N ARG A 18 17.57 -29.97 -14.68
CA ARG A 18 16.61 -28.87 -14.76
C ARG A 18 15.32 -29.32 -14.11
N TYR A 19 15.08 -28.84 -12.89
CA TYR A 19 13.78 -28.93 -12.26
C TYR A 19 12.84 -28.02 -13.07
N ILE A 20 11.83 -28.61 -13.71
CA ILE A 20 10.72 -27.83 -14.26
C ILE A 20 9.79 -27.59 -13.08
N GLU A 21 10.00 -26.47 -12.39
CA GLU A 21 9.03 -25.95 -11.44
C GLU A 21 7.78 -25.63 -12.27
N ARG A 22 6.73 -26.43 -12.13
CA ARG A 22 5.47 -26.15 -12.80
C ARG A 22 4.93 -24.87 -12.18
N ASN A 23 4.96 -23.80 -12.97
CA ASN A 23 4.35 -22.53 -12.62
C ASN A 23 2.89 -22.80 -12.21
N PRO A 24 2.46 -22.45 -10.98
CA PRO A 24 1.06 -22.56 -10.62
C PRO A 24 0.25 -21.67 -11.56
N GLU A 25 -0.74 -22.26 -12.21
CA GLU A 25 -1.71 -21.54 -13.04
C GLU A 25 -2.26 -20.33 -12.26
N PRO A 26 -2.34 -19.12 -12.85
CA PRO A 26 -2.92 -17.98 -12.16
C PRO A 26 -4.38 -18.31 -11.84
N ASN A 27 -4.67 -18.42 -10.55
CA ASN A 27 -6.02 -18.48 -10.01
C ASN A 27 -6.78 -17.20 -10.44
N SER A 28 -7.43 -17.27 -11.60
CA SER A 28 -8.28 -16.22 -12.15
C SER A 28 -9.70 -16.32 -11.58
N LYS A 29 -9.86 -16.19 -10.25
CA LYS A 29 -11.19 -16.02 -9.64
C LYS A 29 -11.55 -14.56 -9.29
N GLY A 30 -10.62 -13.61 -9.41
CA GLY A 30 -10.90 -12.18 -9.16
C GLY A 30 -11.00 -11.28 -10.40
N THR A 31 -10.56 -11.74 -11.57
CA THR A 31 -10.35 -10.85 -12.74
C THR A 31 -11.64 -10.41 -13.43
N LYS A 32 -12.76 -11.14 -13.27
CA LYS A 32 -14.05 -10.76 -13.90
C LYS A 32 -14.57 -9.42 -13.38
N HIS A 33 -14.35 -9.15 -12.08
CA HIS A 33 -14.69 -7.86 -11.49
C HIS A 33 -13.72 -6.78 -11.95
N ILE A 34 -12.42 -7.07 -12.08
CA ILE A 34 -11.44 -6.12 -12.63
C ILE A 34 -11.81 -5.73 -14.07
N TYR A 35 -12.19 -6.68 -14.93
CA TYR A 35 -12.58 -6.41 -16.32
C TYR A 35 -13.91 -5.65 -16.46
N TRP A 36 -14.77 -5.64 -15.43
CA TRP A 36 -16.00 -4.84 -15.39
C TRP A 36 -15.80 -3.49 -14.69
N LEU A 37 -14.95 -3.43 -13.67
CA LEU A 37 -14.62 -2.21 -12.91
C LEU A 37 -13.71 -1.28 -13.70
N ILE A 38 -12.75 -1.81 -14.48
CA ILE A 38 -11.85 -1.02 -15.33
C ILE A 38 -12.61 -0.16 -16.34
N PRO A 39 -13.53 -0.67 -17.18
CA PRO A 39 -14.26 0.19 -18.11
C PRO A 39 -15.20 1.17 -17.38
N VAL A 40 -15.78 0.80 -16.24
CA VAL A 40 -16.63 1.71 -15.44
C VAL A 40 -15.82 2.87 -14.87
N LEU A 41 -14.64 2.60 -14.32
CA LEU A 41 -13.72 3.61 -13.78
C LEU A 41 -13.19 4.52 -14.89
N VAL A 42 -12.81 3.95 -16.04
CA VAL A 42 -12.34 4.72 -17.20
C VAL A 42 -13.43 5.66 -17.73
N VAL A 43 -14.69 5.21 -17.81
CA VAL A 43 -15.82 6.08 -18.19
C VAL A 43 -16.06 7.15 -17.13
N PHE A 44 -15.99 6.81 -15.84
CA PHE A 44 -16.19 7.76 -14.74
C PHE A 44 -15.10 8.83 -14.64
N LEU A 45 -13.88 8.56 -15.10
CA LEU A 45 -12.79 9.54 -15.14
C LEU A 45 -12.75 10.35 -16.44
N ILE A 46 -13.08 9.74 -17.58
CA ILE A 46 -12.99 10.42 -18.89
C ILE A 46 -14.23 11.29 -19.17
N VAL A 47 -15.43 10.86 -18.75
CA VAL A 47 -16.67 11.62 -18.98
C VAL A 47 -16.66 13.02 -18.33
N PRO A 48 -16.33 13.20 -17.03
CA PRO A 48 -16.28 14.54 -16.45
C PRO A 48 -15.15 15.39 -17.07
N LEU A 49 -14.04 14.77 -17.47
CA LEU A 49 -12.93 15.45 -18.14
C LEU A 49 -13.35 16.00 -19.52
N LEU A 50 -14.14 15.23 -20.29
CA LEU A 50 -14.69 15.68 -21.56
C LEU A 50 -15.78 16.75 -21.39
N ILE A 51 -16.63 16.65 -20.37
CA ILE A 51 -17.64 17.67 -20.04
C ILE A 51 -16.95 18.98 -19.62
N PHE A 52 -15.87 18.90 -18.84
CA PHE A 52 -15.08 20.06 -18.43
C PHE A 52 -14.32 20.70 -19.60
N HIS A 53 -13.83 19.91 -20.56
CA HIS A 53 -13.12 20.45 -21.74
C HIS A 53 -14.02 20.99 -22.86
N LEU A 54 -15.24 20.48 -23.03
CA LEU A 54 -16.20 21.06 -24.00
C LEU A 54 -17.16 22.08 -23.37
N GLY A 55 -17.19 22.20 -22.05
CA GLY A 55 -18.16 22.99 -21.29
C GLY A 55 -17.83 24.47 -21.04
N SER A 56 -17.04 25.12 -21.90
CA SER A 56 -16.89 26.59 -21.87
C SER A 56 -17.82 27.23 -22.91
N GLY A 57 -19.10 27.37 -22.55
CA GLY A 57 -20.10 28.04 -23.39
C GLY A 57 -21.45 28.11 -22.67
N GLY A 58 -21.71 29.23 -22.01
CA GLY A 58 -22.87 29.43 -21.14
C GLY A 58 -24.23 29.62 -21.84
N GLY A 59 -25.28 29.61 -21.02
CA GLY A 59 -26.65 29.99 -21.38
C GLY A 59 -27.64 29.61 -20.28
N SER A 60 -28.19 30.61 -19.60
CA SER A 60 -29.22 30.55 -18.56
C SER A 60 -30.57 30.04 -19.10
N ASP A 61 -31.35 29.35 -18.24
CA ASP A 61 -32.72 29.70 -17.83
C ASP A 61 -33.52 28.47 -17.35
N THR A 62 -34.02 28.55 -16.10
CA THR A 62 -35.39 28.16 -15.64
C THR A 62 -35.81 26.68 -15.81
N ALA A 63 -36.37 25.92 -14.87
CA ALA A 63 -36.88 25.95 -13.49
C ALA A 63 -37.06 24.43 -13.12
N GLU A 64 -37.24 23.91 -11.91
CA GLU A 64 -37.77 24.37 -10.63
C GLU A 64 -37.40 23.27 -9.59
N GLU A 65 -37.14 23.66 -8.34
CA GLU A 65 -37.52 22.98 -7.07
C GLU A 65 -36.96 21.55 -6.75
N GLU A 66 -36.40 21.23 -5.57
CA GLU A 66 -36.58 21.77 -4.21
C GLU A 66 -35.43 21.39 -3.26
N THR A 67 -35.38 22.17 -2.18
CA THR A 67 -34.94 21.80 -0.82
C THR A 67 -33.48 22.06 -0.45
N ALA A 68 -33.33 23.27 0.10
CA ALA A 68 -32.82 23.58 1.44
C ALA A 68 -31.31 23.36 1.69
N THR A 69 -30.48 24.41 1.68
CA THR A 69 -30.16 25.30 2.84
C THR A 69 -29.55 24.51 4.01
N GLU A 70 -28.33 24.72 4.52
CA GLU A 70 -27.46 25.91 4.58
C GLU A 70 -26.03 25.55 5.09
N GLU A 71 -25.09 26.45 4.76
CA GLU A 71 -23.88 26.91 5.48
C GLU A 71 -22.77 25.89 5.81
N THR A 72 -21.60 25.90 5.14
CA THR A 72 -20.49 26.88 5.12
C THR A 72 -19.68 27.01 6.43
N ALA A 73 -18.44 26.50 6.39
CA ALA A 73 -17.24 26.99 7.09
C ALA A 73 -16.07 26.15 6.51
N ASP A 74 -15.42 26.58 5.44
CA ASP A 74 -14.32 27.56 5.41
C ASP A 74 -13.04 27.09 6.13
N SER A 75 -12.05 26.75 5.31
CA SER A 75 -10.59 26.77 5.49
C SER A 75 -10.07 26.15 4.18
N GLY A 76 -9.49 26.88 3.22
CA GLY A 76 -8.31 27.73 3.38
C GLY A 76 -7.15 26.81 3.79
N GLU A 77 -6.09 26.55 3.03
CA GLU A 77 -5.43 27.24 1.94
C GLU A 77 -4.20 26.34 1.58
N GLU A 78 -3.65 26.52 0.37
CA GLU A 78 -2.39 25.99 -0.17
C GLU A 78 -2.11 24.47 -0.20
N SER A 79 -2.36 23.89 -1.38
CA SER A 79 -1.49 22.85 -1.92
C SER A 79 -0.22 23.52 -2.43
N GLY A 80 0.86 23.38 -1.68
CA GLY A 80 2.19 23.86 -2.03
C GLY A 80 3.24 22.77 -1.84
N GLU A 81 4.09 22.65 -2.87
CA GLU A 81 5.36 21.90 -2.95
C GLU A 81 5.23 20.35 -2.87
N GLU A 82 5.45 19.57 -3.93
CA GLU A 82 6.68 19.47 -4.77
C GLU A 82 7.97 19.38 -3.92
N GLY A 83 8.24 18.20 -3.38
CA GLY A 83 9.56 17.83 -2.88
C GLY A 83 9.63 16.30 -2.91
N GLY A 84 10.20 15.66 -3.93
CA GLY A 84 11.49 16.00 -4.53
C GLY A 84 12.59 15.29 -3.77
N GLY A 85 12.58 13.95 -3.87
CA GLY A 85 13.72 13.04 -3.74
C GLY A 85 14.62 13.17 -2.52
N GLU A 86 14.54 12.17 -1.65
CA GLU A 86 15.76 11.55 -1.11
C GLU A 86 15.72 10.06 -1.46
N GLU A 87 16.42 9.74 -2.55
CA GLU A 87 16.87 8.40 -2.89
C GLU A 87 17.93 7.99 -1.85
N THR A 88 17.53 7.35 -0.75
CA THR A 88 18.42 6.70 0.23
C THR A 88 17.58 5.66 1.00
N ALA A 89 17.89 4.37 1.08
CA ALA A 89 18.94 3.57 0.47
C ALA A 89 18.38 2.19 0.03
N SER A 90 19.09 1.61 -0.93
CA SER A 90 18.80 0.30 -1.54
C SER A 90 18.77 -0.84 -0.51
N SER A 91 17.57 -1.38 -0.28
CA SER A 91 17.35 -2.77 0.14
C SER A 91 16.83 -3.61 -1.04
N GLY A 92 17.53 -3.53 -2.18
CA GLY A 92 17.54 -4.48 -3.31
C GLY A 92 16.26 -4.74 -4.10
N ASP A 93 15.14 -5.01 -3.43
CA ASP A 93 13.89 -5.47 -4.03
C ASP A 93 12.63 -5.05 -3.25
N VAL A 94 12.77 -4.40 -2.07
CA VAL A 94 11.64 -4.07 -1.18
C VAL A 94 11.44 -2.56 -1.05
N ASP A 95 10.23 -2.09 -1.34
CA ASP A 95 9.82 -0.68 -1.16
C ASP A 95 9.45 -0.39 0.31
N ALA A 96 10.48 -0.27 1.15
CA ALA A 96 10.30 -0.04 2.59
C ALA A 96 9.54 1.25 2.89
N GLU A 97 9.85 2.34 2.18
CA GLU A 97 9.20 3.63 2.42
C GLU A 97 7.72 3.60 2.00
N GLY A 98 7.38 2.98 0.88
CA GLY A 98 5.99 2.78 0.48
C GLY A 98 5.20 1.99 1.54
N ILE A 99 5.77 0.88 2.01
CA ILE A 99 5.15 0.06 3.07
C ILE A 99 4.99 0.86 4.38
N ALA A 100 6.00 1.65 4.76
CA ALA A 100 5.96 2.50 5.95
C ALA A 100 4.86 3.56 5.85
N ARG A 101 4.74 4.21 4.69
CA ARG A 101 3.71 5.21 4.40
C ARG A 101 2.31 4.60 4.50
N ASP A 102 2.12 3.42 3.92
CA ASP A 102 0.80 2.77 3.85
C ASP A 102 0.33 2.21 5.20
N ASN A 103 1.26 1.67 6.01
CA ASN A 103 0.91 0.91 7.21
C ASN A 103 1.20 1.66 8.53
N CYS A 104 2.18 2.57 8.54
CA CYS A 104 2.71 3.14 9.79
C CYS A 104 2.39 4.64 9.94
N ALA A 105 2.43 5.41 8.85
CA ALA A 105 2.37 6.87 8.89
C ALA A 105 1.09 7.44 9.51
N SER A 106 -0.04 6.75 9.34
CA SER A 106 -1.34 7.18 9.90
C SER A 106 -1.32 7.36 11.43
N CYS A 107 -0.48 6.62 12.13
CA CYS A 107 -0.31 6.70 13.58
C CYS A 107 1.02 7.34 13.99
N HIS A 108 2.08 7.14 13.21
CA HIS A 108 3.43 7.58 13.55
C HIS A 108 3.86 8.89 12.87
N GLY A 109 2.96 9.53 12.12
CA GLY A 109 3.24 10.77 11.40
C GLY A 109 3.75 10.51 9.97
N GLN A 110 3.52 11.47 9.08
CA GLN A 110 3.93 11.38 7.67
C GLN A 110 5.44 11.32 7.48
N ASP A 111 6.17 11.93 8.41
CA ASP A 111 7.63 11.96 8.52
C ASP A 111 8.16 10.96 9.56
N PHE A 112 7.28 10.13 10.12
CA PHE A 112 7.61 9.16 11.16
C PHE A 112 8.21 9.78 12.44
N SER A 113 8.04 11.08 12.66
CA SER A 113 8.50 11.81 13.85
C SER A 113 7.63 11.59 15.10
N GLY A 114 6.52 10.87 14.94
CA GLY A 114 5.55 10.57 15.97
C GLY A 114 4.28 11.42 15.84
N ALA A 115 3.14 10.84 16.23
CA ALA A 115 1.86 11.53 16.29
C ALA A 115 0.98 10.88 17.37
N MET A 116 0.18 9.90 16.99
CA MET A 116 -0.59 9.07 17.93
C MET A 116 0.29 8.00 18.58
N GLY A 117 1.25 7.47 17.80
CA GLY A 117 2.33 6.63 18.26
C GLY A 117 3.65 7.40 18.43
N PRO A 118 4.66 6.80 19.08
CA PRO A 118 5.98 7.39 19.25
C PRO A 118 6.70 7.59 17.91
N ALA A 119 7.78 8.37 17.91
CA ALA A 119 8.66 8.49 16.74
C ALA A 119 9.24 7.13 16.34
N LEU A 120 9.25 6.85 15.03
CA LEU A 120 9.95 5.69 14.46
C LEU A 120 11.27 6.10 13.82
N ALA A 121 11.34 7.28 13.21
CA ALA A 121 12.58 7.80 12.64
C ALA A 121 13.68 7.94 13.71
N GLY A 122 14.86 7.39 13.44
CA GLY A 122 15.98 7.32 14.38
C GLY A 122 15.71 6.41 15.58
N THR A 123 14.92 5.35 15.41
CA THR A 123 14.61 4.41 16.50
C THR A 123 15.87 3.84 17.13
N SER A 124 15.89 3.77 18.46
CA SER A 124 16.98 3.16 19.24
C SER A 124 16.72 1.70 19.61
N LEU A 125 15.62 1.12 19.10
CA LEU A 125 15.26 -0.26 19.37
C LEU A 125 16.21 -1.20 18.62
N ALA A 126 16.43 -2.39 19.18
CA ALA A 126 17.07 -3.47 18.43
C ALA A 126 16.07 -4.07 17.42
N GLU A 127 16.56 -4.63 16.31
CA GLU A 127 15.73 -5.24 15.27
C GLU A 127 14.75 -6.30 15.81
N ASP A 128 15.23 -7.14 16.73
CA ASP A 128 14.44 -8.19 17.37
C ASP A 128 13.26 -7.60 18.18
N GLU A 129 13.50 -6.49 18.86
CA GLU A 129 12.50 -5.79 19.68
C GLU A 129 11.49 -5.07 18.79
N PHE A 130 11.96 -4.38 17.76
CA PHE A 130 11.10 -3.76 16.75
C PHE A 130 10.18 -4.79 16.09
N THR A 131 10.74 -5.93 15.66
CA THR A 131 9.98 -7.02 15.07
C THR A 131 8.94 -7.56 16.05
N SER A 132 9.32 -7.79 17.31
CA SER A 132 8.38 -8.30 18.32
C SER A 132 7.21 -7.33 18.55
N ILE A 133 7.49 -6.02 18.64
CA ILE A 133 6.45 -4.99 18.80
C ILE A 133 5.50 -4.96 17.62
N VAL A 134 6.01 -5.05 16.39
CA VAL A 134 5.16 -5.06 15.18
C VAL A 134 4.34 -6.34 15.11
N ARG A 135 4.90 -7.51 15.48
CA ARG A 135 4.21 -8.80 15.44
C ARG A 135 3.15 -8.96 16.53
N ASP A 136 3.46 -8.51 17.74
CA ASP A 136 2.58 -8.69 18.91
C ASP A 136 1.64 -7.49 19.13
N GLY A 137 1.97 -6.35 18.54
CA GLY A 137 1.37 -5.05 18.85
C GLY A 137 1.80 -4.54 20.23
N GLN A 138 1.57 -3.26 20.48
CA GLN A 138 1.86 -2.65 21.78
C GLN A 138 0.87 -1.54 22.12
N GLY A 139 0.18 -1.69 23.24
CA GLY A 139 -0.82 -0.72 23.69
C GLY A 139 -1.96 -0.59 22.67
N SER A 140 -2.04 0.56 22.00
CA SER A 140 -3.00 0.82 20.92
C SER A 140 -2.48 0.46 19.53
N MET A 141 -1.19 0.13 19.38
CA MET A 141 -0.62 -0.32 18.12
C MET A 141 -1.08 -1.76 17.84
N PRO A 142 -1.77 -2.02 16.71
CA PRO A 142 -2.23 -3.36 16.36
C PRO A 142 -1.06 -4.28 16.00
N ALA A 143 -1.31 -5.58 16.11
CA ALA A 143 -0.39 -6.62 15.67
C ALA A 143 -0.46 -6.83 14.15
N PHE A 144 0.71 -6.94 13.51
CA PHE A 144 0.84 -7.22 12.07
C PHE A 144 1.43 -8.62 11.85
N SER A 145 0.63 -9.49 11.23
CA SER A 145 1.03 -10.86 10.89
C SER A 145 1.99 -10.90 9.70
N ALA A 146 2.70 -12.03 9.56
CA ALA A 146 3.62 -12.27 8.44
C ALA A 146 2.93 -12.24 7.05
N ASP A 147 1.60 -12.44 7.01
CA ASP A 147 0.81 -12.32 5.79
C ASP A 147 0.54 -10.85 5.39
N GLN A 148 0.60 -9.92 6.35
CA GLN A 148 0.37 -8.49 6.10
C GLN A 148 1.67 -7.75 5.79
N ILE A 149 2.72 -8.08 6.53
CA ILE A 149 4.07 -7.55 6.36
C ILE A 149 5.00 -8.75 6.49
N ALA A 150 5.68 -9.15 5.42
CA ALA A 150 6.62 -10.27 5.44
C ALA A 150 7.83 -9.95 6.33
N ASP A 151 8.55 -10.99 6.78
CA ASP A 151 9.72 -10.79 7.66
C ASP A 151 10.82 -9.98 6.94
N GLU A 152 11.01 -10.21 5.64
CA GLU A 152 11.96 -9.46 4.82
C GLU A 152 11.58 -7.98 4.69
N GLU A 153 10.29 -7.67 4.60
CA GLU A 153 9.77 -6.30 4.58
C GLU A 153 9.96 -5.60 5.93
N LEU A 154 9.78 -6.34 7.02
CA LEU A 154 9.96 -5.86 8.38
C LEU A 154 11.42 -5.49 8.67
N THR A 155 12.37 -6.32 8.21
CA THR A 155 13.80 -5.98 8.25
C THR A 155 14.10 -4.74 7.42
N ALA A 156 13.53 -4.60 6.22
CA ALA A 156 13.73 -3.42 5.39
C ALA A 156 13.16 -2.14 6.05
N LEU A 157 11.99 -2.23 6.69
CA LEU A 157 11.40 -1.14 7.48
C LEU A 157 12.28 -0.75 8.67
N TYR A 158 12.82 -1.73 9.39
CA TYR A 158 13.73 -1.46 10.50
C TYR A 158 14.94 -0.67 10.04
N GLN A 159 15.59 -1.10 8.95
CA GLN A 159 16.74 -0.38 8.38
C GLN A 159 16.35 1.05 8.03
N PHE A 160 15.25 1.24 7.29
CA PHE A 160 14.73 2.55 6.91
C PHE A 160 14.51 3.49 8.10
N PHE A 161 14.01 2.99 9.23
CA PHE A 161 13.79 3.81 10.42
C PHE A 161 15.06 4.09 11.25
N THR A 162 16.15 3.36 11.01
CA THR A 162 17.43 3.54 11.71
C THR A 162 18.44 4.39 10.94
N GLU A 163 18.21 4.60 9.65
CA GLU A 163 18.99 5.51 8.79
C GLU A 163 18.80 6.98 9.21
#